data_AF-A0A2I1GY94-F1
#
_entry.id   AF-A0A2I1GY94-F1
#
_cell.length_a   1.000
_cell.length_b   1.000
_cell.length_c   1.000
_cell.angle_alpha   90.00
_cell.angle_beta   90.00
_cell.angle_gamma   90.00
#
_symmetry.space_group_name_H-M   'P 1'
#
loop_
_entity.id
_entity.type
_entity.pdbx_description
1 polymer ?
#
loop_
_entity_poly.entity_id
_entity_poly.type
_entity_poly.pdbx_seq_one_letter_code
_entity_poly.pdbx_strand_id
1 'polypeptide(L)'
;MSSQLPTECLNNIFEYLEDDKTTLYSCLLVNRLYCKVAVEILWKDVWNFQNNNYEPKTRLSIFNMLITFLTKESMERLRNSGINFINFTEKHALFNYPSFCKVISYVKIRELINWAIVFKQINILGVLNHGYQLLLQEILKMFMNQVTSLKSLDYSSCIDNNVEFIYSPGTKICLKDLVELRCDTNVSPEFFSQLSQICHHIQSLIIYFLYSNKYHKIIIPDGLTDLISSQNNLKSLGLKKDYNEKIIRILTPSLVKSSLTITNIGLYTFNESLSFISMFKNLQEINLWLDYTNNGDIFGFENLQFINFPKLKILRFKCKFPKIEFLTNFLEINGKNLTEFYINDGNKSINLAISKYCPNIKNLYLNFIEEDNDDELIILKKVLNNCQFLESILVQIHQVTCKNLFGILGEYSSKNFHELRIKLELKSTYNILIIGLEEYFINWKKFNNNQQNLLSLNIMGHTEIYNPKVIMIVEKYMKMGLLRNIIFNGIQTHSIYV
;
A
#
# COMPACT_ATOMS: atom_id res chain seq x y z
N MET A 1 31.25 -5.86 36.20
CA MET A 1 30.15 -6.45 35.42
C MET A 1 29.78 -5.45 34.35
N SER A 2 29.87 -5.80 33.05
CA SER A 2 29.46 -4.87 32.00
C SER A 2 27.95 -4.61 32.13
N SER A 3 27.57 -3.34 32.18
CA SER A 3 26.17 -2.92 32.21
C SER A 3 25.48 -3.37 30.92
N GLN A 4 24.68 -4.42 30.97
CA GLN A 4 23.83 -4.83 29.85
C GLN A 4 22.61 -3.90 29.81
N LEU A 5 22.31 -3.34 28.64
CA LEU A 5 21.06 -2.63 28.42
C LEU A 5 19.88 -3.59 28.69
N PRO A 6 18.81 -3.13 29.37
CA PRO A 6 17.59 -3.92 29.50
C PRO A 6 17.04 -4.35 28.13
N THR A 7 16.43 -5.53 28.06
CA THR A 7 15.84 -6.06 26.81
C THR A 7 14.87 -5.08 26.17
N GLU A 8 14.06 -4.39 26.97
CA GLU A 8 13.11 -3.37 26.49
C GLU A 8 13.81 -2.21 25.77
N CYS A 9 14.97 -1.76 26.28
CA CYS A 9 15.76 -0.74 25.61
C CYS A 9 16.33 -1.27 24.29
N LEU A 10 16.80 -2.51 24.25
CA LEU A 10 17.31 -3.13 23.02
C LEU A 10 16.21 -3.30 21.97
N ASN A 11 15.00 -3.70 22.38
CA ASN A 11 13.84 -3.80 21.49
C ASN A 11 13.56 -2.44 20.85
N ASN A 12 13.46 -1.38 21.65
CA ASN A 12 13.22 -0.03 21.14
C ASN A 12 14.33 0.45 20.19
N ILE A 13 15.60 0.14 20.47
CA ILE A 13 16.70 0.50 19.58
C ILE A 13 16.61 -0.27 18.26
N PHE A 14 16.36 -1.58 18.31
CA PHE A 14 16.35 -2.42 17.11
C PHE A 14 15.08 -2.21 16.28
N GLU A 15 13.98 -1.70 16.85
CA GLU A 15 12.80 -1.28 16.08
C GLU A 15 13.17 -0.21 15.03
N TYR A 16 14.13 0.69 15.31
CA TYR A 16 14.64 1.63 14.31
C TYR A 16 15.45 0.96 13.19
N LEU A 17 15.84 -0.31 13.37
CA LEU A 17 16.53 -1.13 12.37
C LEU A 17 15.57 -2.04 11.60
N GLU A 18 14.25 -1.93 11.79
CA GLU A 18 13.27 -2.83 11.17
C GLU A 18 13.44 -2.91 9.64
N ASP A 19 13.76 -1.79 8.99
CA ASP A 19 14.02 -1.73 7.54
C ASP A 19 15.48 -2.08 7.16
N ASP A 20 16.44 -1.98 8.08
CA ASP A 20 17.84 -2.36 7.88
C ASP A 20 18.09 -3.82 8.28
N LYS A 21 17.59 -4.73 7.44
CA LYS A 21 17.73 -6.18 7.65
C LYS A 21 19.20 -6.63 7.73
N THR A 22 20.12 -5.96 7.03
CA THR A 22 21.55 -6.29 7.04
C THR A 22 22.16 -6.09 8.43
N THR A 23 21.84 -4.96 9.07
CA THR A 23 22.27 -4.68 10.43
C THR A 23 21.62 -5.62 11.43
N LEU A 24 20.32 -5.94 11.26
CA LEU A 24 19.64 -6.94 12.10
C LEU A 24 20.29 -8.33 12.01
N TYR A 25 20.70 -8.78 10.81
CA TYR A 25 21.43 -10.04 10.67
C TYR A 25 22.78 -10.04 11.37
N SER A 26 23.49 -8.91 11.35
CA SER A 26 24.76 -8.76 12.07
C SER A 26 24.53 -8.85 13.59
N CYS A 27 23.42 -8.31 14.09
CA CYS A 27 23.05 -8.40 15.51
C CYS A 27 22.82 -9.84 15.99
N LEU A 28 22.41 -10.76 15.10
CA LEU A 28 22.23 -12.18 15.44
C LEU A 28 23.51 -12.85 15.95
N LEU A 29 24.67 -12.37 15.52
CA LEU A 29 25.97 -12.97 15.79
C LEU A 29 26.64 -12.42 17.06
N VAL A 30 26.07 -11.39 17.69
CA VAL A 30 26.70 -10.68 18.81
C VAL A 30 26.66 -11.51 20.09
N ASN A 31 25.45 -11.86 20.56
CA ASN A 31 25.22 -12.71 21.72
C ASN A 31 23.75 -13.21 21.74
N ARG A 32 23.42 -14.11 22.68
CA ARG A 32 22.07 -14.71 22.77
C ARG A 32 20.94 -13.68 22.96
N LEU A 33 21.19 -12.59 23.71
CA LEU A 33 20.19 -11.56 23.96
C LEU A 33 19.89 -10.77 22.67
N TYR A 34 20.94 -10.28 22.00
CA TYR A 34 20.84 -9.56 20.73
C TYR A 34 20.22 -10.45 19.65
N CYS A 35 20.60 -11.73 19.62
CA CYS A 35 20.02 -12.71 18.73
C CYS A 35 18.51 -12.84 18.94
N LYS A 36 18.05 -12.97 20.19
CA LYS A 36 16.62 -13.06 20.49
C LYS A 36 15.86 -11.81 20.02
N VAL A 37 16.34 -10.62 20.38
CA VAL A 37 15.71 -9.34 20.01
C VAL A 37 15.67 -9.12 18.50
N ALA A 38 16.78 -9.37 17.80
CA ALA A 38 16.81 -9.26 16.35
C ALA A 38 15.89 -10.30 15.68
N VAL A 39 15.83 -11.54 16.17
CA VAL A 39 14.90 -12.55 15.65
C VAL A 39 13.45 -12.12 15.83
N GLU A 40 13.08 -11.57 16.99
CA GLU A 40 11.72 -11.04 17.25
C GLU A 40 11.31 -10.01 16.19
N ILE A 41 12.21 -9.09 15.85
CA ILE A 41 11.94 -8.03 14.86
C ILE A 41 11.95 -8.58 13.43
N LEU A 42 12.87 -9.49 13.10
CA LEU A 42 12.92 -10.12 11.78
C LEU A 42 11.68 -10.96 11.49
N TRP A 43 11.10 -11.61 12.52
CA TRP A 43 9.92 -12.47 12.40
C TRP A 43 8.58 -11.77 12.61
N LYS A 44 8.58 -10.50 13.02
CA LYS A 44 7.38 -9.67 13.17
C LYS A 44 6.51 -9.68 11.90
N ASP A 45 7.15 -9.55 10.74
CA ASP A 45 6.53 -9.76 9.42
C ASP A 45 7.46 -10.63 8.56
N VAL A 46 7.25 -11.95 8.66
CA VAL A 46 8.01 -12.97 7.91
C VAL A 46 7.78 -12.89 6.39
N TRP A 47 6.78 -12.14 5.93
CA TRP A 47 6.41 -12.03 4.51
C TRP A 47 7.19 -10.94 3.78
N ASN A 48 7.75 -9.96 4.50
CA ASN A 48 8.49 -8.83 3.91
C ASN A 48 9.74 -9.25 3.12
N PHE A 49 10.29 -10.46 3.35
CA PHE A 49 11.37 -11.01 2.54
C PHE A 49 10.95 -11.41 1.12
N GLN A 50 9.65 -11.44 0.82
CA GLN A 50 9.11 -11.96 -0.45
C GLN A 50 8.88 -10.90 -1.53
N ASN A 51 8.95 -9.61 -1.21
CA ASN A 51 8.62 -8.51 -2.13
C ASN A 51 9.77 -8.09 -3.06
N ASN A 52 10.99 -8.53 -2.76
CA ASN A 52 12.15 -8.37 -3.64
C ASN A 52 12.41 -9.69 -4.37
N ASN A 53 13.09 -9.66 -5.53
CA ASN A 53 13.40 -10.80 -6.42
C ASN A 53 14.29 -11.92 -5.78
N TYR A 54 14.10 -12.25 -4.49
CA TYR A 54 14.92 -13.17 -3.73
C TYR A 54 14.58 -14.65 -3.94
N GLU A 55 15.63 -15.41 -3.65
CA GLU A 55 15.89 -16.81 -3.95
C GLU A 55 14.83 -17.78 -3.38
N PRO A 56 14.38 -18.79 -4.16
CA PRO A 56 13.44 -19.83 -3.71
C PRO A 56 13.81 -20.47 -2.36
N LYS A 57 15.11 -20.54 -2.05
CA LYS A 57 15.64 -21.10 -0.79
C LYS A 57 15.08 -20.45 0.47
N THR A 58 14.90 -19.12 0.49
CA THR A 58 14.41 -18.41 1.68
C THR A 58 12.96 -18.77 1.96
N ARG A 59 12.09 -18.74 0.93
CA ARG A 59 10.68 -19.12 1.04
C ARG A 59 10.53 -20.56 1.55
N LEU A 60 11.30 -21.47 0.99
CA LEU A 60 11.33 -22.87 1.40
C LEU A 60 11.87 -23.06 2.83
N SER A 61 12.83 -22.24 3.27
CA SER A 61 13.34 -22.28 4.64
C SER A 61 12.29 -21.80 5.65
N ILE A 62 11.54 -20.75 5.32
CA ILE A 62 10.40 -20.29 6.12
C ILE A 62 9.34 -21.38 6.19
N PHE A 63 8.95 -21.95 5.06
CA PHE A 63 7.99 -23.05 5.01
C PHE A 63 8.41 -24.21 5.93
N ASN A 64 9.62 -24.73 5.75
CA ASN A 64 10.15 -25.80 6.60
C ASN A 64 10.15 -25.42 8.09
N MET A 65 10.51 -24.17 8.42
CA MET A 65 10.47 -23.69 9.79
C MET A 65 9.04 -23.75 10.35
N LEU A 66 8.03 -23.27 9.62
CA LEU A 66 6.64 -23.34 10.07
C LEU A 66 6.16 -24.78 10.29
N ILE A 67 6.54 -25.72 9.41
CA ILE A 67 6.18 -27.13 9.56
C ILE A 67 6.74 -27.74 10.85
N THR A 68 7.95 -27.34 11.30
CA THR A 68 8.50 -27.83 12.59
C THR A 68 7.71 -27.41 13.83
N PHE A 69 6.85 -26.41 13.71
CA PHE A 69 6.01 -25.92 14.81
C PHE A 69 4.59 -26.45 14.78
N LEU A 70 4.23 -27.28 13.78
CA LEU A 70 2.97 -28.02 13.79
C LEU A 70 2.96 -29.05 14.92
N THR A 71 1.79 -29.30 15.50
CA THR A 71 1.65 -30.31 16.55
C THR A 71 1.82 -31.72 15.96
N LYS A 72 2.18 -32.70 16.81
CA LYS A 72 2.26 -34.10 16.37
C LYS A 72 0.93 -34.59 15.79
N GLU A 73 -0.19 -34.22 16.41
CA GLU A 73 -1.54 -34.53 15.93
C GLU A 73 -1.82 -33.91 14.56
N SER A 74 -1.49 -32.63 14.37
CA SER A 74 -1.59 -31.94 13.06
C SER A 74 -0.75 -32.67 12.01
N MET A 75 0.49 -33.04 12.33
CA MET A 75 1.39 -33.76 11.41
C MET A 75 0.86 -35.15 11.04
N GLU A 76 0.30 -35.89 11.99
CA GLU A 76 -0.35 -37.19 11.73
C GLU A 76 -1.58 -37.02 10.84
N ARG A 77 -2.44 -36.04 11.13
CA ARG A 77 -3.62 -35.72 10.32
C ARG A 77 -3.25 -35.36 8.88
N LEU A 78 -2.20 -34.57 8.69
CA LEU A 78 -1.69 -34.20 7.36
C LEU A 78 -1.16 -35.43 6.60
N ARG A 79 -0.38 -36.30 7.25
CA ARG A 79 0.12 -37.54 6.64
C ARG A 79 -1.01 -38.49 6.25
N ASN A 80 -1.99 -38.69 7.13
CA ASN A 80 -3.17 -39.52 6.87
C ASN A 80 -4.02 -38.98 5.71
N SER A 81 -3.93 -37.68 5.44
CA SER A 81 -4.60 -37.01 4.32
C SER A 81 -3.80 -37.06 3.01
N GLY A 82 -2.72 -37.84 2.95
CA GLY A 82 -1.90 -38.03 1.76
C GLY A 82 -0.79 -37.00 1.56
N ILE A 83 -0.45 -36.20 2.58
CA ILE A 83 0.62 -35.20 2.49
C ILE A 83 1.94 -35.79 2.99
N ASN A 84 2.90 -35.92 2.08
CA ASN A 84 4.24 -36.42 2.37
C ASN A 84 5.25 -35.28 2.34
N PHE A 85 5.88 -35.00 3.48
CA PHE A 85 6.96 -34.03 3.61
C PHE A 85 8.30 -34.68 3.24
N ILE A 86 8.99 -34.13 2.24
CA ILE A 86 10.22 -34.66 1.65
C ILE A 86 11.39 -33.82 2.14
N ASN A 87 12.48 -34.48 2.54
CA ASN A 87 13.69 -33.85 3.06
C ASN A 87 13.46 -32.98 4.31
N PHE A 88 12.37 -33.24 5.04
CA PHE A 88 12.11 -32.60 6.32
C PHE A 88 12.97 -33.24 7.41
N THR A 89 13.81 -32.43 8.04
CA THR A 89 14.57 -32.83 9.23
C THR A 89 14.03 -32.06 10.42
N GLU A 90 13.55 -32.79 11.44
CA GLU A 90 13.21 -32.17 12.72
C GLU A 90 14.47 -31.55 13.31
N LYS A 91 14.58 -30.23 13.20
CA LYS A 91 15.63 -29.45 13.84
C LYS A 91 15.07 -28.84 15.11
N HIS A 92 15.85 -28.89 16.19
CA HIS A 92 15.53 -28.12 17.39
C HIS A 92 15.63 -26.63 17.08
N ALA A 93 14.48 -25.96 16.99
CA ALA A 93 14.43 -24.51 16.81
C ALA A 93 14.96 -23.82 18.07
N LEU A 94 15.81 -22.80 17.88
CA LEU A 94 16.39 -22.04 19.00
C LEU A 94 15.35 -21.20 19.75
N PHE A 95 14.33 -20.73 19.04
CA PHE A 95 13.25 -19.91 19.55
C PHE A 95 11.91 -20.39 18.99
N ASN A 96 10.81 -20.01 19.63
CA ASN A 96 9.48 -20.17 19.06
C ASN A 96 9.22 -19.08 18.01
N TYR A 97 9.73 -19.27 16.80
CA TYR A 97 9.68 -18.27 15.74
C TYR A 97 8.24 -17.82 15.38
N PRO A 98 7.23 -18.71 15.21
CA PRO A 98 5.88 -18.28 14.90
C PRO A 98 5.25 -17.38 15.96
N SER A 99 5.63 -17.53 17.23
CA SER A 99 5.09 -16.68 18.32
C SER A 99 5.47 -15.19 18.20
N PHE A 100 6.50 -14.88 17.42
CA PHE A 100 6.94 -13.50 17.17
C PHE A 100 6.18 -12.82 16.03
N CYS A 101 5.46 -13.58 15.21
CA CYS A 101 4.70 -13.03 14.09
C CYS A 101 3.62 -12.05 14.56
N LYS A 102 3.54 -10.90 13.90
CA LYS A 102 2.52 -9.87 14.07
C LYS A 102 1.65 -9.67 12.83
N VAL A 103 2.07 -10.21 11.69
CA VAL A 103 1.37 -10.17 10.42
C VAL A 103 1.13 -11.60 9.91
N ILE A 104 -0.11 -11.92 9.58
CA ILE A 104 -0.48 -13.18 8.92
C ILE A 104 -1.19 -12.83 7.62
N SER A 105 -0.78 -13.46 6.52
CA SER A 105 -1.43 -13.30 5.22
C SER A 105 -1.76 -14.67 4.60
N TYR A 106 -3.04 -14.89 4.34
CA TYR A 106 -3.56 -16.07 3.65
C TYR A 106 -2.89 -16.25 2.29
N VAL A 107 -2.81 -15.17 1.49
CA VAL A 107 -2.16 -15.18 0.18
C VAL A 107 -0.70 -15.63 0.26
N LYS A 108 0.04 -15.09 1.24
CA LYS A 108 1.47 -15.40 1.41
C LYS A 108 1.71 -16.82 1.90
N ILE A 109 0.87 -17.34 2.80
CA ILE A 109 0.91 -18.76 3.21
C ILE A 109 0.60 -19.66 2.02
N ARG A 110 -0.44 -19.35 1.24
CA ARG A 110 -0.77 -20.08 0.00
C ARG A 110 0.40 -20.08 -0.98
N GLU A 111 1.03 -18.93 -1.19
CA GLU A 111 2.22 -18.81 -2.04
C GLU A 111 3.33 -19.72 -1.51
N LEU A 112 3.65 -19.69 -0.21
CA LEU A 112 4.65 -20.58 0.38
C LEU A 112 4.36 -22.07 0.14
N ILE A 113 3.11 -22.51 0.33
CA ILE A 113 2.73 -23.90 0.09
C ILE A 113 2.89 -24.24 -1.40
N ASN A 114 2.46 -23.36 -2.30
CA ASN A 114 2.64 -23.55 -3.74
C ASN A 114 4.12 -23.69 -4.12
N TRP A 115 4.99 -22.86 -3.55
CA TRP A 115 6.44 -22.98 -3.71
C TRP A 115 6.97 -24.32 -3.20
N ALA A 116 6.52 -24.78 -2.03
CA ALA A 116 6.92 -26.08 -1.48
C ALA A 116 6.52 -27.26 -2.38
N ILE A 117 5.36 -27.18 -3.04
CA ILE A 117 4.91 -28.18 -4.03
C ILE A 117 5.78 -28.13 -5.28
N VAL A 118 5.96 -26.95 -5.88
CA VAL A 118 6.75 -26.76 -7.12
C VAL A 118 8.19 -27.24 -6.95
N PHE A 119 8.78 -27.02 -5.78
CA PHE A 119 10.14 -27.45 -5.45
C PHE A 119 10.23 -28.83 -4.79
N LYS A 120 9.12 -29.59 -4.80
CA LYS A 120 9.06 -30.98 -4.32
C LYS A 120 9.52 -31.16 -2.87
N GLN A 121 9.26 -30.17 -2.01
CA GLN A 121 9.39 -30.34 -0.55
C GLN A 121 8.20 -31.06 0.05
N ILE A 122 7.05 -30.99 -0.61
CA ILE A 122 5.87 -31.77 -0.24
C ILE A 122 5.29 -32.44 -1.48
N ASN A 123 4.82 -33.67 -1.32
CA ASN A 123 3.98 -34.36 -2.28
C ASN A 123 2.58 -34.50 -1.70
N ILE A 124 1.57 -34.06 -2.44
CA ILE A 124 0.16 -34.21 -2.06
C ILE A 124 -0.43 -35.33 -2.93
N LEU A 125 -0.72 -36.47 -2.31
CA LEU A 125 -1.34 -37.62 -2.96
C LEU A 125 -2.88 -37.51 -2.81
N GLY A 126 -3.64 -37.53 -3.91
CA GLY A 126 -5.11 -37.49 -3.90
C GLY A 126 -5.71 -36.29 -4.65
N VAL A 127 -6.98 -35.96 -4.36
CA VAL A 127 -7.67 -34.80 -4.96
C VAL A 127 -6.93 -33.53 -4.55
N LEU A 128 -6.23 -32.91 -5.50
CA LEU A 128 -5.23 -31.84 -5.34
C LEU A 128 -5.64 -30.68 -4.40
N ASN A 129 -6.94 -30.47 -4.18
CA ASN A 129 -7.45 -29.36 -3.38
C ASN A 129 -7.59 -29.66 -1.88
N HIS A 130 -7.85 -30.91 -1.46
CA HIS A 130 -8.19 -31.18 -0.05
C HIS A 130 -6.97 -31.15 0.88
N GLY A 131 -5.89 -31.88 0.54
CA GLY A 131 -4.66 -31.87 1.33
C GLY A 131 -4.01 -30.48 1.37
N TYR A 132 -4.10 -29.75 0.26
CA TYR A 132 -3.65 -28.36 0.17
C TYR A 132 -4.36 -27.46 1.20
N GLN A 133 -5.70 -27.50 1.23
CA GLN A 133 -6.52 -26.73 2.16
C GLN A 133 -6.22 -27.13 3.61
N LEU A 134 -6.13 -28.43 3.89
CA LEU A 134 -5.83 -28.92 5.23
C LEU A 134 -4.49 -28.40 5.74
N LEU A 135 -3.42 -28.44 4.93
CA LEU A 135 -2.12 -27.91 5.32
C LEU A 135 -2.18 -26.42 5.67
N LEU A 136 -2.89 -25.64 4.85
CA LEU A 136 -3.10 -24.22 5.11
C LEU A 136 -3.84 -24.01 6.43
N GLN A 137 -4.91 -24.77 6.70
CA GLN A 137 -5.67 -24.66 7.94
C GLN A 137 -4.83 -25.02 9.17
N GLU A 138 -4.01 -26.07 9.11
CA GLU A 138 -3.13 -26.46 10.23
C GLU A 138 -2.04 -25.41 10.50
N ILE A 139 -1.51 -24.74 9.46
CA ILE A 139 -0.59 -23.61 9.63
C ILE A 139 -1.30 -22.42 10.28
N LEU A 140 -2.53 -22.08 9.85
CA LEU A 140 -3.30 -21.00 10.47
C LEU A 140 -3.66 -21.30 11.93
N LYS A 141 -4.10 -22.52 12.24
CA LYS A 141 -4.35 -22.98 13.62
C LYS A 141 -3.12 -22.86 14.50
N MET A 142 -1.96 -23.29 13.98
CA MET A 142 -0.69 -23.16 14.67
C MET A 142 -0.40 -21.69 15.02
N PHE A 143 -0.58 -20.76 14.07
CA PHE A 143 -0.41 -19.34 14.37
C PHE A 143 -1.40 -18.84 15.42
N MET A 144 -2.69 -19.19 15.32
CA MET A 144 -3.69 -18.77 16.31
C MET A 144 -3.36 -19.25 17.72
N ASN A 145 -2.72 -20.41 17.85
CA ASN A 145 -2.33 -20.96 19.15
C ASN A 145 -0.99 -20.43 19.69
N GLN A 146 -0.09 -19.97 18.81
CA GLN A 146 1.26 -19.54 19.22
C GLN A 146 1.42 -18.01 19.28
N VAL A 147 0.65 -17.26 18.51
CA VAL A 147 0.69 -15.79 18.50
C VAL A 147 -0.21 -15.24 19.60
N THR A 148 0.37 -14.44 20.48
CA THR A 148 -0.34 -13.88 21.65
C THR A 148 -0.98 -12.52 21.40
N SER A 149 -0.60 -11.82 20.33
CA SER A 149 -1.15 -10.52 19.95
C SER A 149 -0.80 -10.24 18.50
N LEU A 150 -1.69 -10.62 17.59
CA LEU A 150 -1.61 -10.37 16.16
C LEU A 150 -2.01 -8.92 15.86
N LYS A 151 -1.30 -8.26 14.95
CA LYS A 151 -1.57 -6.86 14.58
C LYS A 151 -2.27 -6.74 13.24
N SER A 152 -1.91 -7.58 12.27
CA SER A 152 -2.48 -7.54 10.92
C SER A 152 -2.85 -8.94 10.44
N LEU A 153 -4.10 -9.09 9.97
CA LEU A 153 -4.61 -10.30 9.35
C LEU A 153 -5.10 -9.96 7.94
N ASP A 154 -4.40 -10.49 6.94
CA ASP A 154 -4.86 -10.48 5.55
C ASP A 154 -5.47 -11.84 5.20
N TYR A 155 -6.80 -11.91 5.26
CA TYR A 155 -7.60 -13.06 4.86
C TYR A 155 -8.36 -12.77 3.55
N SER A 156 -7.76 -12.00 2.64
CA SER A 156 -8.31 -11.75 1.30
C SER A 156 -7.84 -12.75 0.25
N SER A 157 -8.50 -12.72 -0.91
CA SER A 157 -8.39 -13.71 -1.98
C SER A 157 -8.56 -15.14 -1.46
N CYS A 158 -9.44 -15.35 -0.48
CA CYS A 158 -9.72 -16.65 0.08
C CYS A 158 -10.58 -17.45 -0.92
N ILE A 159 -10.11 -18.64 -1.27
CA ILE A 159 -10.80 -19.55 -2.18
C ILE A 159 -11.50 -20.66 -1.36
N ASP A 160 -11.21 -20.71 -0.06
CA ASP A 160 -11.69 -21.75 0.86
C ASP A 160 -12.71 -21.16 1.83
N ASN A 161 -13.83 -21.86 2.01
CA ASN A 161 -14.83 -21.49 3.01
C ASN A 161 -14.53 -22.10 4.39
N ASN A 162 -13.53 -22.98 4.49
CA ASN A 162 -13.11 -23.53 5.77
C ASN A 162 -12.44 -22.45 6.61
N VAL A 163 -13.04 -22.16 7.76
CA VAL A 163 -12.53 -21.19 8.74
C VAL A 163 -12.25 -21.87 10.07
N GLU A 164 -12.02 -23.19 10.09
CA GLU A 164 -11.76 -23.99 11.30
C GLU A 164 -10.74 -23.35 12.25
N PHE A 165 -9.73 -22.65 11.73
CA PHE A 165 -8.73 -21.98 12.56
C PHE A 165 -9.31 -20.95 13.53
N ILE A 166 -10.46 -20.31 13.23
CA ILE A 166 -11.05 -19.32 14.14
C ILE A 166 -11.55 -19.95 15.44
N TYR A 167 -11.84 -21.25 15.43
CA TYR A 167 -12.29 -21.98 16.62
C TYR A 167 -11.13 -22.54 17.45
N SER A 168 -9.87 -22.26 17.07
CA SER A 168 -8.72 -22.66 17.87
C SER A 168 -8.77 -22.00 19.26
N PRO A 169 -8.35 -22.71 20.33
CA PRO A 169 -8.37 -22.15 21.69
C PRO A 169 -7.61 -20.83 21.83
N GLY A 170 -6.52 -20.66 21.07
CA GLY A 170 -5.71 -19.45 21.10
C GLY A 170 -6.29 -18.25 20.34
N THR A 171 -7.30 -18.42 19.48
CA THR A 171 -7.80 -17.36 18.58
C THR A 171 -8.23 -16.11 19.34
N LYS A 172 -8.95 -16.28 20.46
CA LYS A 172 -9.42 -15.16 21.27
C LYS A 172 -8.27 -14.31 21.82
N ILE A 173 -7.14 -14.95 22.16
CA ILE A 173 -5.95 -14.26 22.65
C ILE A 173 -5.23 -13.61 21.46
N CYS A 174 -4.99 -14.39 20.40
CA CYS A 174 -4.29 -13.98 19.20
C CYS A 174 -4.91 -12.73 18.55
N LEU A 175 -6.24 -12.71 18.36
CA LEU A 175 -6.94 -11.67 17.58
C LEU A 175 -7.48 -10.50 18.41
N LYS A 176 -7.40 -10.55 19.75
CA LYS A 176 -7.97 -9.52 20.63
C LYS A 176 -7.49 -8.09 20.29
N ASP A 177 -6.20 -7.96 19.98
CA ASP A 177 -5.54 -6.68 19.69
C ASP A 177 -5.33 -6.44 18.20
N LEU A 178 -6.14 -7.08 17.34
CA LEU A 178 -6.04 -6.93 15.90
C LEU A 178 -6.29 -5.47 15.50
N VAL A 179 -5.33 -4.89 14.76
CA VAL A 179 -5.36 -3.48 14.33
C VAL A 179 -5.81 -3.38 12.88
N GLU A 180 -5.39 -4.32 12.04
CA GLU A 180 -5.67 -4.31 10.61
C GLU A 180 -6.32 -5.62 10.19
N LEU A 181 -7.43 -5.50 9.46
CA LEU A 181 -8.09 -6.62 8.83
C LEU A 181 -8.28 -6.34 7.35
N ARG A 182 -7.87 -7.31 6.54
CA ARG A 182 -8.22 -7.38 5.12
C ARG A 182 -8.97 -8.68 4.86
N CYS A 183 -10.12 -8.61 4.21
CA CYS A 183 -10.97 -9.78 4.00
C CYS A 183 -11.82 -9.66 2.73
N ASP A 184 -12.32 -10.80 2.24
CA ASP A 184 -13.30 -10.85 1.16
C ASP A 184 -14.72 -11.04 1.69
N THR A 185 -15.74 -10.56 0.97
CA THR A 185 -17.14 -10.77 1.36
C THR A 185 -17.64 -12.20 1.16
N ASN A 186 -16.92 -13.04 0.42
CA ASN A 186 -17.28 -14.46 0.23
C ASN A 186 -16.75 -15.38 1.34
N VAL A 187 -16.00 -14.84 2.32
CA VAL A 187 -15.60 -15.58 3.53
C VAL A 187 -16.86 -15.98 4.32
N SER A 188 -16.79 -17.10 5.04
CA SER A 188 -17.95 -17.64 5.77
C SER A 188 -18.53 -16.64 6.79
N PRO A 189 -19.86 -16.54 6.94
CA PRO A 189 -20.51 -15.66 7.93
C PRO A 189 -20.01 -15.88 9.36
N GLU A 190 -19.69 -17.12 9.71
CA GLU A 190 -19.17 -17.50 11.03
C GLU A 190 -17.85 -16.79 11.35
N PHE A 191 -16.99 -16.57 10.34
CA PHE A 191 -15.77 -15.77 10.50
C PHE A 191 -16.08 -14.37 11.03
N PHE A 192 -17.01 -13.66 10.38
CA PHE A 192 -17.37 -12.31 10.77
C PHE A 192 -18.05 -12.26 12.13
N SER A 193 -18.95 -13.22 12.40
CA SER A 193 -19.61 -13.35 13.70
C SER A 193 -18.59 -13.54 14.83
N GLN A 194 -17.63 -14.46 14.69
CA GLN A 194 -16.59 -14.67 15.70
C GLN A 194 -15.69 -13.44 15.88
N LEU A 195 -15.22 -12.84 14.78
CA LEU A 195 -14.37 -11.66 14.86
C LEU A 195 -15.09 -10.48 15.51
N SER A 196 -16.40 -10.30 15.28
CA SER A 196 -17.18 -9.22 15.90
C SER A 196 -17.24 -9.31 17.44
N GLN A 197 -17.07 -10.53 18.00
CA GLN A 197 -17.08 -10.78 19.44
C GLN A 197 -15.70 -10.69 20.08
N ILE A 198 -14.63 -10.82 19.28
CA ILE A 198 -13.25 -10.88 19.76
C ILE A 198 -12.53 -9.54 19.52
N CYS A 199 -12.70 -8.98 18.31
CA CYS A 199 -11.96 -7.84 17.82
C CYS A 199 -12.76 -6.55 18.06
N HIS A 200 -12.22 -5.65 18.87
CA HIS A 200 -12.83 -4.33 19.15
C HIS A 200 -11.88 -3.15 18.92
N HIS A 201 -10.67 -3.45 18.41
CA HIS A 201 -9.56 -2.52 18.25
C HIS A 201 -9.09 -2.37 16.80
N ILE A 202 -9.85 -2.87 15.83
CA ILE A 202 -9.52 -2.71 14.40
C ILE A 202 -9.58 -1.22 14.06
N GLN A 203 -8.47 -0.72 13.52
CA GLN A 203 -8.30 0.66 13.07
C GLN A 203 -8.29 0.77 11.54
N SER A 204 -7.91 -0.30 10.83
CA SER A 204 -7.91 -0.35 9.37
C SER A 204 -8.67 -1.58 8.89
N LEU A 205 -9.71 -1.36 8.09
CA LEU A 205 -10.52 -2.42 7.51
C LEU A 205 -10.55 -2.28 5.99
N ILE A 206 -10.07 -3.30 5.28
CA ILE A 206 -10.12 -3.38 3.82
C ILE A 206 -11.00 -4.56 3.42
N ILE A 207 -12.09 -4.28 2.71
CA ILE A 207 -13.07 -5.27 2.27
C ILE A 207 -12.98 -5.41 0.76
N TYR A 208 -12.80 -6.64 0.27
CA TYR A 208 -12.87 -6.98 -1.13
C TYR A 208 -14.23 -7.59 -1.45
N PHE A 209 -15.00 -6.97 -2.35
CA PHE A 209 -16.28 -7.50 -2.77
C PHE A 209 -16.07 -8.37 -4.00
N LEU A 210 -16.40 -9.66 -3.87
CA LEU A 210 -16.23 -10.66 -4.92
C LEU A 210 -17.58 -11.22 -5.36
N TYR A 211 -17.73 -11.49 -6.66
CA TYR A 211 -18.94 -12.13 -7.19
C TYR A 211 -19.10 -13.56 -6.64
N SER A 212 -20.33 -13.92 -6.24
CA SER A 212 -20.68 -15.32 -6.09
C SER A 212 -20.86 -15.97 -7.46
N ASN A 213 -20.07 -17.01 -7.74
CA ASN A 213 -19.99 -17.72 -9.04
C ASN A 213 -21.34 -18.26 -9.54
N LYS A 214 -22.38 -18.35 -8.70
CA LYS A 214 -23.67 -18.95 -9.08
C LYS A 214 -24.67 -17.94 -9.67
N TYR A 215 -24.54 -16.64 -9.37
CA TYR A 215 -25.56 -15.65 -9.74
C TYR A 215 -25.02 -14.25 -10.10
N HIS A 216 -23.70 -14.06 -10.21
CA HIS A 216 -23.10 -12.72 -10.37
C HIS A 216 -23.65 -11.69 -9.37
N LYS A 217 -23.95 -12.14 -8.15
CA LYS A 217 -24.48 -11.30 -7.08
C LYS A 217 -23.49 -11.30 -5.93
N ILE A 218 -23.20 -10.11 -5.42
CA ILE A 218 -22.47 -9.96 -4.17
C ILE A 218 -23.44 -10.17 -3.01
N ILE A 219 -23.06 -11.08 -2.13
CA ILE A 219 -23.76 -11.34 -0.87
C ILE A 219 -22.92 -10.71 0.22
N ILE A 220 -23.54 -9.86 1.03
CA ILE A 220 -22.92 -9.35 2.24
C ILE A 220 -23.17 -10.42 3.32
N PRO A 221 -22.13 -11.04 3.86
CA PRO A 221 -22.30 -12.10 4.84
C PRO A 221 -22.86 -11.51 6.14
N ASP A 222 -23.77 -12.26 6.75
CA ASP A 222 -24.26 -11.95 8.07
C ASP A 222 -23.08 -11.85 9.05
N GLY A 223 -23.06 -10.83 9.89
CA GLY A 223 -21.96 -10.54 10.82
C GLY A 223 -20.92 -9.54 10.31
N LEU A 224 -20.81 -9.22 9.02
CA LEU A 224 -19.87 -8.17 8.56
C LEU A 224 -20.26 -6.78 9.10
N THR A 225 -21.55 -6.47 9.11
CA THR A 225 -22.08 -5.24 9.72
C THR A 225 -21.83 -5.20 11.23
N ASP A 226 -21.93 -6.35 11.89
CA ASP A 226 -21.67 -6.49 13.33
C ASP A 226 -20.19 -6.31 13.64
N LEU A 227 -19.32 -6.86 12.79
CA LEU A 227 -17.88 -6.61 12.88
C LEU A 227 -17.55 -5.13 12.72
N ILE A 228 -18.14 -4.43 11.75
CA ILE A 228 -17.89 -2.99 11.57
C ILE A 228 -18.37 -2.19 12.79
N SER A 229 -19.59 -2.46 13.26
CA SER A 229 -20.22 -1.71 14.36
C SER A 229 -19.62 -2.01 15.74
N SER A 230 -19.02 -3.19 15.93
CA SER A 230 -18.31 -3.56 17.16
C SER A 230 -16.96 -2.86 17.33
N GLN A 231 -16.44 -2.18 16.30
CA GLN A 231 -15.19 -1.44 16.41
C GLN A 231 -15.36 -0.11 17.13
N ASN A 232 -14.37 0.26 17.95
CA ASN A 232 -14.41 1.47 18.77
C ASN A 232 -13.63 2.65 18.16
N ASN A 233 -12.70 2.41 17.25
CA ASN A 233 -11.80 3.43 16.73
C ASN A 233 -11.34 3.13 15.30
N LEU A 234 -12.30 2.82 14.41
CA LEU A 234 -12.00 2.58 13.01
C LEU A 234 -11.55 3.90 12.35
N LYS A 235 -10.32 3.94 11.83
CA LYS A 235 -9.70 5.14 11.24
C LYS A 235 -9.61 5.08 9.73
N SER A 236 -9.41 3.88 9.18
CA SER A 236 -9.23 3.65 7.75
C SER A 236 -10.24 2.63 7.24
N LEU A 237 -10.91 2.97 6.14
CA LEU A 237 -11.84 2.09 5.45
C LEU A 237 -11.44 1.96 3.97
N GLY A 238 -11.18 0.73 3.55
CA GLY A 238 -10.95 0.36 2.16
C GLY A 238 -12.12 -0.46 1.61
N LEU A 239 -12.77 -0.01 0.54
CA LEU A 239 -13.77 -0.81 -0.20
C LEU A 239 -13.21 -1.10 -1.60
N LYS A 240 -12.89 -2.35 -1.88
CA LYS A 240 -12.19 -2.76 -3.10
C LYS A 240 -13.03 -3.72 -3.94
N LYS A 241 -13.07 -3.48 -5.25
CA LYS A 241 -13.79 -4.26 -6.29
C LYS A 241 -15.31 -4.25 -6.12
N ASP A 242 -16.02 -4.26 -7.24
CA ASP A 242 -17.43 -4.64 -7.48
C ASP A 242 -18.55 -4.21 -6.48
N TYR A 243 -18.30 -3.39 -5.46
CA TYR A 243 -19.38 -2.91 -4.59
C TYR A 243 -20.31 -1.97 -5.35
N ASN A 244 -21.55 -1.84 -4.87
CA ASN A 244 -22.56 -0.98 -5.47
C ASN A 244 -23.38 -0.21 -4.42
N GLU A 245 -24.24 0.69 -4.87
CA GLU A 245 -25.11 1.50 -4.00
C GLU A 245 -25.90 0.66 -2.98
N LYS A 246 -26.39 -0.52 -3.37
CA LYS A 246 -27.11 -1.41 -2.45
C LYS A 246 -26.21 -1.89 -1.31
N ILE A 247 -24.96 -2.23 -1.60
CA ILE A 247 -23.98 -2.64 -0.61
C ILE A 247 -23.66 -1.47 0.32
N ILE A 248 -23.42 -0.29 -0.23
CA ILE A 248 -23.17 0.92 0.56
C ILE A 248 -24.35 1.18 1.50
N ARG A 249 -25.59 1.03 1.03
CA ARG A 249 -26.79 1.18 1.88
C ARG A 249 -26.85 0.17 3.02
N ILE A 250 -26.39 -1.06 2.80
CA ILE A 250 -26.31 -2.10 3.84
C ILE A 250 -25.24 -1.76 4.89
N LEU A 251 -24.07 -1.29 4.45
CA LEU A 251 -22.94 -1.00 5.34
C LEU A 251 -23.10 0.34 6.10
N THR A 252 -23.80 1.30 5.51
CA THR A 252 -23.94 2.67 6.02
C THR A 252 -24.36 2.73 7.50
N PRO A 253 -25.41 2.03 7.96
CA PRO A 253 -25.80 2.06 9.36
C PRO A 253 -24.68 1.65 10.32
N SER A 254 -23.84 0.69 9.93
CA SER A 254 -22.72 0.23 10.76
C SER A 254 -21.57 1.24 10.80
N LEU A 255 -21.39 1.99 9.71
CA LEU A 255 -20.34 3.00 9.57
C LEU A 255 -20.65 4.30 10.33
N VAL A 256 -21.91 4.60 10.63
CA VAL A 256 -22.32 5.82 11.34
C VAL A 256 -21.59 5.96 12.68
N LYS A 257 -21.39 4.86 13.43
CA LYS A 257 -20.66 4.88 14.72
C LYS A 257 -19.21 5.34 14.56
N SER A 258 -18.60 5.05 13.41
CA SER A 258 -17.22 5.41 13.07
C SER A 258 -17.13 6.72 12.26
N SER A 259 -18.24 7.45 12.10
CA SER A 259 -18.29 8.68 11.30
C SER A 259 -17.31 9.77 11.78
N LEU A 260 -17.02 9.80 13.08
CA LEU A 260 -16.08 10.75 13.68
C LEU A 260 -14.64 10.21 13.79
N THR A 261 -14.43 8.90 13.69
CA THR A 261 -13.11 8.28 13.86
C THR A 261 -12.42 8.04 12.52
N ILE A 262 -13.18 7.82 11.45
CA ILE A 262 -12.62 7.58 10.11
C ILE A 262 -11.95 8.87 9.61
N THR A 263 -10.66 8.75 9.33
CA THR A 263 -9.80 9.79 8.77
C THR A 263 -9.35 9.45 7.35
N ASN A 264 -9.38 8.18 6.94
CA ASN A 264 -8.83 7.75 5.65
C ASN A 264 -9.83 6.83 4.94
N ILE A 265 -10.06 7.09 3.64
CA ILE A 265 -10.92 6.25 2.79
C ILE A 265 -10.19 5.90 1.51
N GLY A 266 -10.22 4.61 1.17
CA GLY A 266 -9.74 4.07 -0.10
C GLY A 266 -10.84 3.33 -0.83
N LEU A 267 -11.21 3.77 -2.03
CA LEU A 267 -12.30 3.16 -2.81
C LEU A 267 -11.81 2.74 -4.18
N TYR A 268 -12.12 1.51 -4.56
CA TYR A 268 -12.00 1.03 -5.94
C TYR A 268 -13.41 0.82 -6.49
N THR A 269 -13.84 1.63 -7.46
CA THR A 269 -15.21 1.60 -7.96
C THR A 269 -15.30 1.84 -9.46
N PHE A 270 -16.33 1.24 -10.05
CA PHE A 270 -16.71 1.38 -11.45
C PHE A 270 -17.98 2.23 -11.59
N ASN A 271 -18.05 3.39 -10.93
CA ASN A 271 -19.14 4.39 -11.08
C ASN A 271 -20.30 4.40 -10.07
N GLU A 272 -20.00 4.30 -8.76
CA GLU A 272 -21.03 4.20 -7.71
C GLU A 272 -21.15 5.49 -6.89
N SER A 273 -22.32 5.68 -6.25
CA SER A 273 -22.56 6.86 -5.41
C SER A 273 -21.56 6.95 -4.27
N LEU A 274 -20.84 8.08 -4.20
CA LEU A 274 -19.87 8.39 -3.16
C LEU A 274 -20.49 9.19 -2.00
N SER A 275 -21.81 9.37 -2.01
CA SER A 275 -22.55 10.23 -1.06
C SER A 275 -22.30 9.87 0.41
N PHE A 276 -22.12 8.59 0.72
CA PHE A 276 -21.83 8.13 2.09
C PHE A 276 -20.55 8.74 2.67
N ILE A 277 -19.58 9.14 1.83
CA ILE A 277 -18.34 9.76 2.29
C ILE A 277 -18.62 11.07 3.05
N SER A 278 -19.72 11.77 2.71
CA SER A 278 -20.09 13.04 3.33
C SER A 278 -20.35 12.97 4.84
N MET A 279 -20.57 11.77 5.40
CA MET A 279 -20.75 11.58 6.85
C MET A 279 -19.43 11.69 7.64
N PHE A 280 -18.27 11.50 6.99
CA PHE A 280 -16.97 11.47 7.67
C PHE A 280 -16.38 12.88 7.81
N LYS A 281 -16.71 13.57 8.91
CA LYS A 281 -16.30 14.98 9.12
C LYS A 281 -14.82 15.17 9.42
N ASN A 282 -14.14 14.12 9.90
CA ASN A 282 -12.72 14.14 10.27
C ASN A 282 -11.80 13.58 9.18
N LEU A 283 -12.32 13.39 7.96
CA LEU A 283 -11.59 12.84 6.84
C LEU A 283 -10.37 13.71 6.50
N GLN A 284 -9.21 13.06 6.41
CA GLN A 284 -7.90 13.63 6.08
C GLN A 284 -7.38 13.12 4.74
N GLU A 285 -7.78 11.91 4.33
CA GLU A 285 -7.31 11.28 3.11
C GLU A 285 -8.46 10.61 2.33
N ILE A 286 -8.54 10.93 1.05
CA ILE A 286 -9.43 10.29 0.07
C ILE A 286 -8.57 9.73 -1.06
N ASN A 287 -8.58 8.41 -1.21
CA ASN A 287 -7.94 7.71 -2.34
C ASN A 287 -9.03 7.03 -3.19
N LEU A 288 -9.17 7.44 -4.44
CA LEU A 288 -10.16 6.90 -5.38
C LEU A 288 -9.45 6.24 -6.57
N TRP A 289 -9.71 4.95 -6.74
CA TRP A 289 -9.42 4.18 -7.95
C TRP A 289 -10.70 4.08 -8.76
N LEU A 290 -10.85 4.98 -9.73
CA LEU A 290 -12.01 5.08 -10.60
C LEU A 290 -11.67 4.48 -11.96
N ASP A 291 -12.29 3.35 -12.29
CA ASP A 291 -12.01 2.62 -13.52
C ASP A 291 -13.04 2.95 -14.63
N TYR A 292 -12.75 2.57 -15.87
CA TYR A 292 -13.60 2.85 -17.03
C TYR A 292 -14.98 2.18 -16.90
N THR A 293 -16.03 2.94 -17.16
CA THR A 293 -17.30 2.36 -17.63
C THR A 293 -17.36 2.40 -19.15
N ASN A 294 -18.22 1.59 -19.75
CA ASN A 294 -18.48 1.60 -21.19
C ASN A 294 -18.90 2.97 -21.75
N ASN A 295 -19.30 3.91 -20.87
CA ASN A 295 -19.81 5.23 -21.25
C ASN A 295 -18.85 6.40 -20.92
N GLY A 296 -17.65 6.12 -20.38
CA GLY A 296 -16.58 7.12 -20.19
C GLY A 296 -16.75 8.12 -19.02
N ASP A 297 -17.96 8.35 -18.55
CA ASP A 297 -18.24 9.28 -17.43
C ASP A 297 -18.10 8.60 -16.06
N ILE A 298 -17.59 9.38 -15.08
CA ILE A 298 -17.62 9.06 -13.65
C ILE A 298 -18.77 9.85 -12.99
N PHE A 299 -19.65 9.11 -12.33
CA PHE A 299 -20.86 9.46 -11.62
C PHE A 299 -20.66 9.15 -10.13
N GLY A 300 -21.48 9.75 -9.28
CA GLY A 300 -21.43 9.63 -7.83
C GLY A 300 -20.59 10.71 -7.13
N PHE A 301 -19.63 11.35 -7.81
CA PHE A 301 -18.81 12.42 -7.22
C PHE A 301 -19.52 13.78 -7.19
N GLU A 302 -20.54 13.99 -8.03
CA GLU A 302 -21.42 15.17 -7.99
C GLU A 302 -22.04 15.40 -6.61
N ASN A 303 -22.23 14.33 -5.82
CA ASN A 303 -22.74 14.41 -4.46
C ASN A 303 -21.72 14.96 -3.45
N LEU A 304 -20.43 14.96 -3.80
CA LEU A 304 -19.36 15.47 -2.95
C LEU A 304 -18.96 16.91 -3.29
N GLN A 305 -19.35 17.42 -4.47
CA GLN A 305 -18.83 18.66 -5.03
C GLN A 305 -19.01 19.89 -4.12
N PHE A 306 -20.03 19.88 -3.25
CA PHE A 306 -20.32 20.97 -2.31
C PHE A 306 -20.10 20.60 -0.83
N ILE A 307 -19.52 19.44 -0.56
CA ILE A 307 -19.28 18.97 0.80
C ILE A 307 -17.97 19.56 1.31
N ASN A 308 -18.01 20.15 2.50
CA ASN A 308 -16.84 20.66 3.19
C ASN A 308 -16.19 19.57 4.07
N PHE A 309 -14.93 19.28 3.81
CA PHE A 309 -14.04 18.41 4.58
C PHE A 309 -12.91 19.27 5.16
N PRO A 310 -13.10 19.86 6.36
CA PRO A 310 -12.19 20.88 6.90
C PRO A 310 -10.80 20.33 7.28
N LYS A 311 -10.65 19.00 7.39
CA LYS A 311 -9.38 18.33 7.74
C LYS A 311 -8.74 17.61 6.56
N LEU A 312 -9.32 17.68 5.37
CA LEU A 312 -8.84 16.96 4.20
C LEU A 312 -7.50 17.51 3.74
N LYS A 313 -6.48 16.64 3.75
CA LYS A 313 -5.10 16.98 3.36
C LYS A 313 -4.69 16.29 2.07
N ILE A 314 -5.22 15.10 1.81
CA ILE A 314 -4.79 14.24 0.70
C ILE A 314 -6.00 13.87 -0.14
N LEU A 315 -5.93 14.15 -1.44
CA LEU A 315 -6.91 13.72 -2.42
C LEU A 315 -6.19 13.09 -3.62
N ARG A 316 -6.44 11.80 -3.87
CA ARG A 316 -5.80 11.06 -4.96
C ARG A 316 -6.82 10.36 -5.85
N PHE A 317 -6.63 10.53 -7.15
CA PHE A 317 -7.32 9.82 -8.22
C PHE A 317 -6.30 8.97 -8.99
N LYS A 318 -6.34 7.65 -8.77
CA LYS A 318 -5.29 6.73 -9.22
C LYS A 318 -5.42 6.30 -10.68
N CYS A 319 -6.64 6.28 -11.21
CA CYS A 319 -6.94 5.87 -12.58
C CYS A 319 -7.56 7.04 -13.36
N LYS A 320 -8.86 7.29 -13.17
CA LYS A 320 -9.59 8.45 -13.72
C LYS A 320 -10.05 9.42 -12.62
N PHE A 321 -10.48 10.61 -13.03
CA PHE A 321 -11.02 11.65 -12.15
C PHE A 321 -12.44 12.07 -12.60
N PRO A 322 -13.28 12.61 -11.70
CA PRO A 322 -14.65 13.04 -11.98
C PRO A 322 -14.78 14.11 -13.06
N LYS A 323 -16.01 14.42 -13.50
CA LYS A 323 -16.22 15.60 -14.36
C LYS A 323 -15.56 16.85 -13.76
N ILE A 324 -14.87 17.60 -14.62
CA ILE A 324 -14.02 18.73 -14.24
C ILE A 324 -14.82 19.77 -13.44
N GLU A 325 -16.08 20.01 -13.82
CA GLU A 325 -16.99 20.92 -13.10
C GLU A 325 -17.14 20.52 -11.62
N PHE A 326 -17.48 19.26 -11.36
CA PHE A 326 -17.69 18.76 -9.99
C PHE A 326 -16.39 18.78 -9.18
N LEU A 327 -15.26 18.41 -9.80
CA LEU A 327 -13.96 18.48 -9.15
C LEU A 327 -13.54 19.94 -8.87
N THR A 328 -13.83 20.87 -9.77
CA THR A 328 -13.52 22.29 -9.58
C THR A 328 -14.31 22.88 -8.42
N ASN A 329 -15.62 22.59 -8.36
CA ASN A 329 -16.48 22.98 -7.22
C ASN A 329 -15.96 22.40 -5.90
N PHE A 330 -15.52 21.14 -5.92
CA PHE A 330 -14.93 20.49 -4.75
C PHE A 330 -13.65 21.19 -4.28
N LEU A 331 -12.75 21.52 -5.22
CA LEU A 331 -11.48 22.21 -4.93
C LEU A 331 -11.72 23.65 -4.46
N GLU A 332 -12.74 24.34 -4.95
CA GLU A 332 -13.07 25.68 -4.47
C GLU A 332 -13.37 25.70 -2.96
N ILE A 333 -14.01 24.65 -2.44
CA ILE A 333 -14.34 24.51 -1.02
C ILE A 333 -13.18 23.94 -0.21
N ASN A 334 -12.54 22.87 -0.72
CA ASN A 334 -11.61 22.05 0.07
C ASN A 334 -10.14 22.26 -0.29
N GLY A 335 -9.83 22.87 -1.42
CA GLY A 335 -8.50 22.96 -2.00
C GLY A 335 -7.48 23.63 -1.10
N LYS A 336 -7.89 24.63 -0.31
CA LYS A 336 -7.02 25.30 0.66
C LYS A 336 -6.52 24.38 1.77
N ASN A 337 -7.20 23.27 2.05
CA ASN A 337 -6.80 22.31 3.08
C ASN A 337 -5.81 21.27 2.54
N LEU A 338 -5.75 21.09 1.22
CA LEU A 338 -4.95 20.05 0.58
C LEU A 338 -3.45 20.36 0.66
N THR A 339 -2.69 19.37 1.11
CA THR A 339 -1.22 19.32 1.04
C THR A 339 -0.75 18.36 -0.03
N GLU A 340 -1.57 17.40 -0.44
CA GLU A 340 -1.26 16.46 -1.52
C GLU A 340 -2.43 16.29 -2.47
N PHE A 341 -2.13 16.38 -3.76
CA PHE A 341 -3.09 16.17 -4.84
C PHE A 341 -2.49 15.32 -5.95
N TYR A 342 -3.15 14.21 -6.28
CA TYR A 342 -2.68 13.27 -7.31
C TYR A 342 -3.79 12.97 -8.32
N ILE A 343 -3.52 13.13 -9.61
CA ILE A 343 -4.42 12.72 -10.70
C ILE A 343 -3.61 12.12 -11.83
N ASN A 344 -3.79 10.84 -12.15
CA ASN A 344 -3.01 10.17 -13.21
C ASN A 344 -3.26 10.73 -14.63
N ASP A 345 -4.42 11.34 -14.88
CA ASP A 345 -4.87 11.82 -16.20
C ASP A 345 -4.89 13.36 -16.26
N GLY A 346 -4.09 13.94 -17.17
CA GLY A 346 -3.84 15.39 -17.21
C GLY A 346 -4.96 16.18 -17.85
N ASN A 347 -5.30 17.35 -17.30
CA ASN A 347 -6.21 18.29 -17.96
C ASN A 347 -5.86 19.74 -17.59
N LYS A 348 -5.71 20.60 -18.60
CA LYS A 348 -5.40 22.03 -18.43
C LYS A 348 -6.36 22.76 -17.48
N SER A 349 -7.65 22.42 -17.54
CA SER A 349 -8.69 23.06 -16.70
C SER A 349 -8.52 22.72 -15.22
N ILE A 350 -8.07 21.49 -14.93
CA ILE A 350 -7.78 21.06 -13.57
C ILE A 350 -6.53 21.76 -13.05
N ASN A 351 -5.48 21.84 -13.87
CA ASN A 351 -4.26 22.57 -13.50
C ASN A 351 -4.55 24.04 -13.19
N LEU A 352 -5.46 24.67 -13.95
CA LEU A 352 -5.99 26.00 -13.63
C LEU A 352 -6.73 26.05 -12.30
N ALA A 353 -7.64 25.10 -12.04
CA ALA A 353 -8.37 25.02 -10.77
C ALA A 353 -7.41 24.85 -9.58
N ILE A 354 -6.39 23.98 -9.70
CA ILE A 354 -5.33 23.80 -8.69
C ILE A 354 -4.63 25.12 -8.40
N SER A 355 -4.20 25.84 -9.45
CA SER A 355 -3.51 27.12 -9.31
C SER A 355 -4.34 28.17 -8.57
N LYS A 356 -5.68 28.10 -8.66
CA LYS A 356 -6.60 29.07 -8.07
C LYS A 356 -6.98 28.69 -6.63
N TYR A 357 -7.22 27.41 -6.37
CA TYR A 357 -7.90 26.96 -5.17
C TYR A 357 -7.03 26.19 -4.18
N CYS A 358 -5.82 25.76 -4.57
CA CYS A 358 -4.99 24.87 -3.75
C CYS A 358 -3.62 25.46 -3.36
N PRO A 359 -3.55 26.61 -2.67
CA PRO A 359 -2.30 27.31 -2.38
C PRO A 359 -1.34 26.56 -1.43
N ASN A 360 -1.86 25.61 -0.63
CA ASN A 360 -1.12 24.91 0.43
C ASN A 360 -0.56 23.54 -0.02
N ILE A 361 -0.64 23.22 -1.30
CA ILE A 361 -0.11 21.96 -1.83
C ILE A 361 1.41 21.90 -1.64
N LYS A 362 1.87 20.75 -1.13
CA LYS A 362 3.27 20.36 -0.97
C LYS A 362 3.68 19.31 -1.99
N ASN A 363 2.82 18.33 -2.26
CA ASN A 363 3.07 17.24 -3.19
C ASN A 363 2.04 17.27 -4.31
N LEU A 364 2.50 17.47 -5.54
CA LEU A 364 1.62 17.60 -6.69
C LEU A 364 2.00 16.61 -7.79
N TYR A 365 0.99 15.98 -8.39
CA TYR A 365 1.16 15.28 -9.67
C TYR A 365 0.56 16.12 -10.79
N LEU A 366 1.34 16.40 -11.83
CA LEU A 366 0.88 17.02 -13.06
C LEU A 366 1.17 16.11 -14.25
N ASN A 367 0.22 16.08 -15.18
CA ASN A 367 0.39 15.44 -16.47
C ASN A 367 0.13 16.49 -17.56
N PHE A 368 1.09 16.59 -18.49
CA PHE A 368 1.11 17.53 -19.61
C PHE A 368 1.16 16.71 -20.89
N ILE A 369 0.07 16.73 -21.67
CA ILE A 369 -0.16 15.76 -22.74
C ILE A 369 -0.08 16.42 -24.13
N GLU A 370 -0.21 17.75 -24.24
CA GLU A 370 -0.44 18.40 -25.54
C GLU A 370 0.82 19.02 -26.18
N GLU A 371 0.94 18.87 -27.50
CA GLU A 371 1.93 19.52 -28.37
C GLU A 371 1.79 21.05 -28.34
N ASP A 372 2.92 21.75 -28.25
CA ASP A 372 3.09 23.16 -28.63
C ASP A 372 2.01 24.14 -28.13
N ASN A 373 1.48 23.93 -26.93
CA ASN A 373 0.53 24.87 -26.34
C ASN A 373 1.21 25.69 -25.24
N ASP A 374 1.59 26.92 -25.58
CA ASP A 374 2.07 27.92 -24.63
C ASP A 374 1.12 28.08 -23.42
N ASP A 375 -0.18 27.78 -23.59
CA ASP A 375 -1.15 27.80 -22.51
C ASP A 375 -0.80 26.83 -21.37
N GLU A 376 -0.35 25.60 -21.64
CA GLU A 376 -0.01 24.64 -20.58
C GLU A 376 1.20 25.11 -19.77
N LEU A 377 2.19 25.71 -20.43
CA LEU A 377 3.36 26.30 -19.80
C LEU A 377 2.99 27.54 -18.97
N ILE A 378 2.07 28.37 -19.47
CA ILE A 378 1.51 29.50 -18.72
C ILE A 378 0.77 28.99 -17.47
N ILE A 379 0.01 27.91 -17.59
CA ILE A 379 -0.69 27.29 -16.47
C ILE A 379 0.31 26.72 -15.46
N LEU A 380 1.36 26.03 -15.90
CA LEU A 380 2.42 25.54 -15.01
C LEU A 380 3.06 26.71 -14.23
N LYS A 381 3.41 27.81 -14.90
CA LYS A 381 3.92 29.01 -14.22
C LYS A 381 2.94 29.52 -13.17
N LYS A 382 1.63 29.57 -13.48
CA LYS A 382 0.60 29.96 -12.51
C LYS A 382 0.54 28.99 -11.32
N VAL A 383 0.58 27.68 -11.56
CA VAL A 383 0.61 26.67 -10.50
C VAL A 383 1.82 26.86 -9.58
N LEU A 384 3.02 26.96 -10.15
CA LEU A 384 4.27 27.12 -9.39
C LEU A 384 4.30 28.43 -8.57
N ASN A 385 3.79 29.53 -9.13
CA ASN A 385 3.73 30.81 -8.43
C ASN A 385 2.71 30.84 -7.28
N ASN A 386 1.56 30.16 -7.46
CA ASN A 386 0.48 30.19 -6.49
C ASN A 386 0.62 29.10 -5.40
N CYS A 387 1.26 27.97 -5.71
CA CYS A 387 1.52 26.87 -4.76
C CYS A 387 2.89 27.07 -4.07
N GLN A 388 3.01 28.09 -3.24
CA GLN A 388 4.30 28.51 -2.66
C GLN A 388 4.90 27.52 -1.64
N PHE A 389 4.10 26.56 -1.18
CA PHE A 389 4.53 25.49 -0.27
C PHE A 389 4.94 24.20 -0.99
N LEU A 390 5.01 24.20 -2.32
CA LEU A 390 5.34 23.02 -3.10
C LEU A 390 6.75 22.51 -2.77
N GLU A 391 6.82 21.30 -2.24
CA GLU A 391 8.02 20.56 -1.84
C GLU A 391 8.42 19.54 -2.93
N SER A 392 7.44 18.90 -3.56
CA SER A 392 7.63 17.93 -4.63
C SER A 392 6.61 18.03 -5.76
N ILE A 393 7.09 17.82 -6.99
CA ILE A 393 6.24 17.65 -8.17
C ILE A 393 6.59 16.36 -8.91
N LEU A 394 5.56 15.59 -9.28
CA LEU A 394 5.66 14.48 -10.19
C LEU A 394 5.11 14.91 -11.55
N VAL A 395 5.98 14.89 -12.56
CA VAL A 395 5.60 15.20 -13.94
C VAL A 395 5.69 13.96 -14.81
N GLN A 396 4.62 13.70 -15.58
CA GLN A 396 4.64 12.66 -16.60
C GLN A 396 5.17 13.23 -17.94
N ILE A 397 6.12 12.52 -18.54
CA ILE A 397 6.76 12.87 -19.81
C ILE A 397 6.31 11.88 -20.88
N HIS A 398 5.72 12.44 -21.93
CA HIS A 398 5.32 11.81 -23.16
C HIS A 398 6.31 12.12 -24.30
N GLN A 399 6.19 11.45 -25.45
CA GLN A 399 7.02 11.74 -26.64
C GLN A 399 6.92 13.19 -27.10
N VAL A 400 5.85 13.86 -26.71
CA VAL A 400 5.47 15.18 -27.20
C VAL A 400 5.53 16.27 -26.14
N THR A 401 6.18 15.97 -25.02
CA THR A 401 6.35 16.92 -23.91
C THR A 401 7.07 18.18 -24.37
N CYS A 402 6.54 19.35 -24.02
CA CYS A 402 7.13 20.64 -24.37
C CYS A 402 8.58 20.79 -23.90
N LYS A 403 9.46 21.24 -24.80
CA LYS A 403 10.90 21.45 -24.55
C LYS A 403 11.19 22.36 -23.34
N ASN A 404 10.33 23.36 -23.09
CA ASN A 404 10.55 24.38 -22.05
C ASN A 404 10.00 24.00 -20.66
N LEU A 405 9.35 22.84 -20.51
CA LEU A 405 8.78 22.39 -19.24
C LEU A 405 9.82 22.44 -18.10
N PHE A 406 10.99 21.85 -18.38
CA PHE A 406 12.09 21.74 -17.44
C PHE A 406 12.72 23.08 -17.10
N GLY A 407 12.87 23.97 -18.09
CA GLY A 407 13.33 25.32 -17.85
C GLY A 407 12.43 26.09 -16.88
N ILE A 408 11.11 25.99 -17.05
CA ILE A 408 10.11 26.58 -16.15
C ILE A 408 10.19 25.98 -14.75
N LEU A 409 10.28 24.65 -14.64
CA LEU A 409 10.47 23.99 -13.35
C LEU A 409 11.73 24.48 -12.65
N GLY A 410 12.83 24.68 -13.37
CA GLY A 410 14.08 25.18 -12.79
C GLY A 410 13.99 26.63 -12.31
N GLU A 411 13.23 27.48 -13.03
CA GLU A 411 13.12 28.93 -12.76
C GLU A 411 12.05 29.27 -11.71
N TYR A 412 10.87 28.63 -11.76
CA TYR A 412 9.68 29.03 -11.00
C TYR A 412 9.42 28.19 -9.75
N SER A 413 10.21 27.15 -9.49
CA SER A 413 10.02 26.31 -8.30
C SER A 413 10.16 27.09 -7.00
N SER A 414 9.36 26.70 -6.00
CA SER A 414 9.30 27.38 -4.71
C SER A 414 10.60 27.23 -3.91
N LYS A 415 10.78 28.06 -2.88
CA LYS A 415 11.91 27.95 -1.94
C LYS A 415 11.93 26.65 -1.13
N ASN A 416 10.77 26.01 -0.98
CA ASN A 416 10.63 24.76 -0.23
C ASN A 416 10.83 23.53 -1.12
N PHE A 417 10.90 23.72 -2.44
CA PHE A 417 11.00 22.63 -3.40
C PHE A 417 12.32 21.89 -3.24
N HIS A 418 12.25 20.57 -3.10
CA HIS A 418 13.43 19.73 -2.90
C HIS A 418 13.31 18.35 -3.56
N GLU A 419 12.24 18.05 -4.28
CA GLU A 419 12.10 16.77 -4.96
C GLU A 419 11.39 16.90 -6.32
N LEU A 420 12.13 16.63 -7.40
CA LEU A 420 11.55 16.45 -8.72
C LEU A 420 11.36 14.96 -9.00
N ARG A 421 10.12 14.56 -9.28
CA ARG A 421 9.80 13.20 -9.71
C ARG A 421 9.37 13.22 -11.17
N ILE A 422 9.83 12.26 -11.94
CA ILE A 422 9.60 12.18 -13.37
C ILE A 422 9.10 10.79 -13.71
N LYS A 423 8.00 10.69 -14.45
CA LYS A 423 7.46 9.43 -14.96
C LYS A 423 7.58 9.40 -16.48
N LEU A 424 8.33 8.43 -17.00
CA LEU A 424 8.57 8.22 -18.43
C LEU A 424 7.59 7.19 -18.96
N GLU A 425 6.78 7.56 -19.95
CA GLU A 425 5.81 6.64 -20.55
C GLU A 425 6.48 5.63 -21.49
N LEU A 426 7.41 6.10 -22.34
CA LEU A 426 8.02 5.28 -23.40
C LEU A 426 9.54 5.45 -23.43
N LYS A 427 10.26 4.44 -23.93
CA LYS A 427 11.73 4.51 -24.10
C LYS A 427 12.19 5.70 -24.96
N SER A 428 11.41 6.10 -25.96
CA SER A 428 11.74 7.26 -26.81
C SER A 428 11.79 8.60 -26.05
N THR A 429 11.20 8.68 -24.85
CA THR A 429 11.21 9.90 -24.02
C THR A 429 12.57 10.18 -23.35
N TYR A 430 13.53 9.25 -23.39
CA TYR A 430 14.86 9.45 -22.79
C TYR A 430 15.63 10.63 -23.40
N ASN A 431 15.51 10.87 -24.70
CA ASN A 431 16.21 12.00 -25.33
C ASN A 431 15.65 13.34 -24.84
N ILE A 432 14.34 13.42 -24.64
CA ILE A 432 13.66 14.61 -24.07
C ILE A 432 14.11 14.81 -22.62
N LEU A 433 14.17 13.72 -21.85
CA LEU A 433 14.66 13.77 -20.47
C LEU A 433 16.11 14.28 -20.38
N ILE A 434 17.00 13.80 -21.26
CA ILE A 434 18.42 14.21 -21.26
C ILE A 434 18.54 15.72 -21.48
N ILE A 435 17.87 16.25 -22.51
CA ILE A 435 17.91 17.68 -22.83
C ILE A 435 17.25 18.50 -21.70
N GLY A 436 16.09 18.05 -21.24
CA GLY A 436 15.33 18.71 -20.20
C GLY A 436 16.02 18.75 -18.85
N LEU A 437 16.67 17.67 -18.41
CA LEU A 437 17.41 17.66 -17.14
C LEU A 437 18.57 18.65 -17.15
N GLU A 438 19.32 18.73 -18.24
CA GLU A 438 20.42 19.68 -18.36
C GLU A 438 19.92 21.13 -18.23
N GLU A 439 18.84 21.47 -18.94
CA GLU A 439 18.18 22.78 -18.84
C GLU A 439 17.67 23.06 -17.42
N TYR A 440 16.97 22.09 -16.82
CA TYR A 440 16.45 22.19 -15.47
C TYR A 440 17.55 22.48 -14.46
N PHE A 441 18.66 21.75 -14.48
CA PHE A 441 19.75 21.96 -13.53
C PHE A 441 20.46 23.29 -13.70
N ILE A 442 20.64 23.76 -14.95
CA ILE A 442 21.21 25.07 -15.24
C ILE A 442 20.34 26.18 -14.62
N ASN A 443 19.03 26.13 -14.88
CA ASN A 443 18.09 27.11 -14.35
C ASN A 443 17.95 26.99 -12.82
N TRP A 444 17.82 25.77 -12.30
CA TRP A 444 17.75 25.51 -10.87
C TRP A 444 18.95 26.11 -10.14
N LYS A 445 20.16 25.87 -10.64
CA LYS A 445 21.36 26.51 -10.09
C LYS A 445 21.23 28.04 -10.15
N LYS A 446 20.94 28.59 -11.32
CA LYS A 446 20.86 30.05 -11.53
C LYS A 446 19.87 30.74 -10.58
N PHE A 447 18.69 30.17 -10.36
CA PHE A 447 17.59 30.80 -9.62
C PHE A 447 17.49 30.35 -8.16
N ASN A 448 18.11 29.22 -7.78
CA ASN A 448 18.00 28.63 -6.44
C ASN A 448 19.35 28.46 -5.69
N ASN A 449 20.41 29.15 -6.11
CA ASN A 449 21.77 29.09 -5.52
C ASN A 449 21.86 29.29 -3.99
N ASN A 450 20.83 29.86 -3.33
CA ASN A 450 20.82 30.14 -1.90
C ASN A 450 20.00 29.13 -1.08
N GLN A 451 19.49 28.06 -1.68
CA GLN A 451 18.69 27.07 -0.97
C GLN A 451 19.57 26.10 -0.17
N GLN A 452 19.20 25.87 1.09
CA GLN A 452 19.87 24.89 1.96
C GLN A 452 19.45 23.45 1.64
N ASN A 453 18.37 23.25 0.89
CA ASN A 453 17.83 21.94 0.58
C ASN A 453 18.46 21.39 -0.71
N LEU A 454 19.22 20.29 -0.58
CA LEU A 454 19.71 19.54 -1.72
C LEU A 454 18.53 18.86 -2.45
N LEU A 455 18.55 18.90 -3.79
CA LEU A 455 17.48 18.35 -4.60
C LEU A 455 17.54 16.81 -4.64
N SER A 456 16.38 16.18 -4.51
CA SER A 456 16.16 14.76 -4.75
C SER A 456 15.56 14.56 -6.14
N LEU A 457 16.08 13.61 -6.92
CA LEU A 457 15.53 13.29 -8.25
C LEU A 457 15.04 11.83 -8.29
N ASN A 458 13.76 11.63 -8.61
CA ASN A 458 13.16 10.30 -8.74
C ASN A 458 12.68 10.09 -10.18
N ILE A 459 13.31 9.16 -10.90
CA ILE A 459 12.94 8.83 -12.28
C ILE A 459 12.28 7.46 -12.30
N MET A 460 11.01 7.45 -12.71
CA MET A 460 10.17 6.27 -12.87
C MET A 460 10.04 5.95 -14.37
N GLY A 461 10.33 4.72 -14.78
CA GLY A 461 10.28 4.33 -16.20
C GLY A 461 10.29 2.82 -16.42
N HIS A 462 10.26 2.39 -17.68
CA HIS A 462 10.46 0.98 -18.02
C HIS A 462 11.89 0.52 -17.70
N THR A 463 12.07 -0.79 -17.47
CA THR A 463 13.24 -1.51 -16.90
C THR A 463 14.65 -1.15 -17.42
N GLU A 464 14.78 -0.33 -18.47
CA GLU A 464 16.04 0.21 -19.01
C GLU A 464 16.37 1.61 -18.44
N ILE A 465 16.10 1.83 -17.15
CA ILE A 465 16.28 3.14 -16.49
C ILE A 465 17.76 3.56 -16.41
N TYR A 466 18.68 2.63 -16.63
CA TYR A 466 20.12 2.86 -16.62
C TYR A 466 20.66 3.42 -17.95
N ASN A 467 20.01 4.45 -18.51
CA ASN A 467 20.57 5.12 -19.68
C ASN A 467 21.88 5.83 -19.28
N PRO A 468 23.05 5.48 -19.87
CA PRO A 468 24.34 6.03 -19.46
C PRO A 468 24.40 7.56 -19.53
N LYS A 469 23.72 8.18 -20.49
CA LYS A 469 23.72 9.65 -20.63
C LYS A 469 22.96 10.34 -19.50
N VAL A 470 21.84 9.76 -19.07
CA VAL A 470 21.09 10.28 -17.92
C VAL A 470 21.95 10.18 -16.66
N ILE A 471 22.62 9.03 -16.46
CA ILE A 471 23.56 8.83 -15.34
C ILE A 471 24.71 9.85 -15.39
N MET A 472 25.31 10.11 -16.55
CA MET A 472 26.38 11.09 -16.69
C MET A 472 25.96 12.52 -16.30
N ILE A 473 24.76 12.97 -16.73
CA ILE A 473 24.21 14.28 -16.35
C ILE A 473 24.01 14.34 -14.84
N VAL A 474 23.37 13.31 -14.30
CA VAL A 474 23.13 13.13 -12.87
C VAL A 474 24.43 13.21 -12.06
N GLU A 475 25.46 12.45 -12.43
CA GLU A 475 26.74 12.40 -11.73
C GLU A 475 27.47 13.74 -11.79
N LYS A 476 27.39 14.43 -12.94
CA LYS A 476 27.92 15.79 -13.10
C LYS A 476 27.30 16.71 -12.05
N TYR A 477 25.98 16.74 -11.91
CA TYR A 477 25.30 17.64 -10.97
C TYR A 477 25.38 17.19 -9.51
N MET A 478 25.53 15.89 -9.24
CA MET A 478 25.90 15.38 -7.91
C MET A 478 27.29 15.87 -7.48
N LYS A 479 28.30 15.78 -8.34
CA LYS A 479 29.66 16.27 -8.06
C LYS A 479 29.70 17.79 -7.83
N MET A 480 28.76 18.53 -8.42
CA MET A 480 28.60 19.96 -8.20
C MET A 480 27.84 20.30 -6.90
N GLY A 481 27.42 19.30 -6.11
CA GLY A 481 26.73 19.50 -4.84
C GLY A 481 25.28 19.96 -4.96
N LEU A 482 24.63 19.76 -6.12
CA LEU A 482 23.24 20.19 -6.34
C LEU A 482 22.20 19.11 -6.01
N LEU A 483 22.60 17.84 -6.04
CA LEU A 483 21.73 16.68 -5.84
C LEU A 483 22.09 15.94 -4.54
N ARG A 484 21.07 15.58 -3.75
CA ARG A 484 21.22 14.77 -2.53
C ARG A 484 21.28 13.28 -2.85
N ASN A 485 20.28 12.81 -3.58
CA ASN A 485 20.04 11.40 -3.85
C ASN A 485 19.22 11.27 -5.14
N ILE A 486 19.30 10.07 -5.71
CA ILE A 486 18.60 9.73 -6.94
C ILE A 486 18.02 8.36 -6.80
N ILE A 487 16.78 8.22 -7.22
CA ILE A 487 16.05 6.96 -7.18
C ILE A 487 15.59 6.64 -8.60
N PHE A 488 15.96 5.46 -9.07
CA PHE A 488 15.53 4.92 -10.35
C PHE A 488 14.55 3.78 -10.09
N ASN A 489 13.27 4.02 -10.37
CA ASN A 489 12.17 3.09 -10.06
C ASN A 489 11.59 2.50 -11.34
N GLY A 490 11.57 1.17 -11.45
CA GLY A 490 10.73 0.51 -12.47
C GLY A 490 9.28 0.95 -12.32
N ILE A 491 8.58 1.23 -13.42
CA ILE A 491 7.11 1.25 -13.43
C ILE A 491 6.68 -0.18 -13.13
N GLN A 492 6.56 -0.50 -11.85
CA GLN A 492 5.88 -1.69 -11.40
C GLN A 492 4.41 -1.45 -11.68
N THR A 493 3.87 -2.13 -12.69
CA THR A 493 2.43 -2.11 -13.01
C THR A 493 1.55 -2.68 -11.89
N HIS A 494 2.12 -2.99 -10.71
CA HIS A 494 1.43 -3.73 -9.65
C HIS A 494 1.70 -3.22 -8.21
N SER A 495 2.34 -2.06 -8.00
CA SER A 495 2.73 -1.61 -6.64
C SER A 495 2.04 -0.32 -6.17
N ILE A 496 0.76 -0.14 -6.49
CA ILE A 496 -0.11 0.87 -5.82
C ILE A 496 -1.36 0.18 -5.25
N TYR A 497 -1.19 -1.04 -4.73
CA TYR A 497 -2.16 -1.70 -3.87
C TYR A 497 -1.63 -1.78 -2.44
N VAL A 498 -1.57 -0.64 -1.75
CA VAL A 498 -1.60 -0.63 -0.29
C VAL A 498 -2.88 0.09 0.10
#